data_AF-A0A126PEN6-F1
#
_entry.id   AF-A0A126PEN6-F1
#
_cell.length_a   1.000
_cell.length_b   1.000
_cell.length_c   1.000
_cell.angle_alpha   90.00
_cell.angle_beta   90.00
_cell.angle_gamma   90.00
#
_symmetry.space_group_name_H-M   'P 1'
#
loop_
_entity.id
_entity.type
_entity.pdbx_description
1 polymer ?
#
loop_
_entity_poly.entity_id
_entity_poly.type
_entity_poly.pdbx_seq_one_letter_code
_entity_poly.pdbx_strand_id
1 'polypeptide(L)'
;MATFVSLASGRCALRGALWLGLLAAAACRPDQIEHLKDHKRIGIEAENWVVKRIMPADLMHATRWAGDSLTATADTLLRRTLARALAAGGVAGALPLCRPETYPFVDSLARVLHANARRVSTRPRDPTHRAILLAAETQTDTTRTLHRESPEVFFYQRPIVLNNSLCLRCHGTVGRDIAPADYALIRQQYPQDQATGYRLGQQMGAWQLSLERGGVAEFWTMKTRKKWKEHKMPKLF
;
A
#
# COMPACT_ATOMS: atom_id res chain seq x y z
N MET A 1 30.90 67.72 59.22
CA MET A 1 31.77 68.24 58.14
C MET A 1 31.28 67.62 56.84
N ALA A 2 30.71 68.45 55.98
CA ALA A 2 30.16 68.05 54.69
C ALA A 2 31.27 68.13 53.63
N THR A 3 31.35 67.11 52.78
CA THR A 3 32.15 67.15 51.55
C THR A 3 31.20 66.95 50.38
N PHE A 4 30.91 68.06 49.70
CA PHE A 4 30.25 68.06 48.40
C PHE A 4 31.26 67.63 47.34
N VAL A 5 30.90 66.63 46.52
CA VAL A 5 31.54 66.39 45.23
C VAL A 5 30.51 66.67 44.15
N SER A 6 30.80 67.69 43.37
CA SER A 6 30.09 68.08 42.15
C SER A 6 30.44 67.08 41.03
N LEU A 7 29.43 66.52 40.37
CA LEU A 7 29.60 65.78 39.12
C LEU A 7 28.71 66.40 38.05
N ALA A 8 29.38 67.11 37.15
CA ALA A 8 28.84 67.64 35.92
C ALA A 8 28.60 66.53 34.89
N SER A 9 27.61 66.81 34.03
CA SER A 9 27.52 66.42 32.61
C SER A 9 27.58 64.92 32.24
N GLY A 10 26.45 64.42 31.73
CA GLY A 10 26.39 63.11 31.07
C GLY A 10 25.14 62.89 30.22
N ARG A 11 24.54 63.92 29.61
CA ARG A 11 23.49 63.74 28.58
C ARG A 11 24.13 63.28 27.28
N CYS A 12 24.65 62.06 27.21
CA CYS A 12 25.13 61.48 25.95
C CYS A 12 25.06 59.95 25.88
N ALA A 13 24.15 59.31 26.65
CA ALA A 13 24.03 57.85 26.66
C ALA A 13 22.65 57.31 26.25
N LEU A 14 21.69 58.15 25.86
CA LEU A 14 20.35 57.68 25.45
C LEU A 14 20.13 57.59 23.93
N ARG A 15 21.04 58.12 23.10
CA ARG A 15 20.92 58.04 21.64
C ARG A 15 21.57 56.80 21.04
N GLY A 16 22.56 56.18 21.70
CA GLY A 16 23.24 54.98 21.18
C GLY A 16 22.40 53.69 21.30
N ALA A 17 21.61 53.56 22.37
CA ALA A 17 20.81 52.36 22.62
C ALA A 17 19.62 52.20 21.66
N LEU A 18 19.04 53.31 21.19
CA LEU A 18 17.90 53.28 20.26
C LEU A 18 18.33 52.88 18.84
N TRP A 19 19.56 53.21 18.44
CA TRP A 19 20.09 52.87 17.11
C TRP A 19 20.51 51.40 16.98
N LEU A 20 21.00 50.76 18.05
CA LEU A 20 21.26 49.32 18.05
C LEU A 20 19.98 48.47 18.02
N GLY A 21 18.89 48.93 18.65
CA GLY A 21 17.60 48.22 18.63
C GLY A 21 16.91 48.23 17.26
N LEU A 22 17.03 49.32 16.50
CA LEU A 22 16.45 49.44 15.16
C LEU A 22 17.20 48.61 14.09
N LEU A 23 18.51 48.39 14.24
CA LEU A 23 19.29 47.56 13.31
C LEU A 23 18.94 46.06 13.44
N ALA A 24 18.57 45.59 14.63
CA ALA A 24 18.17 44.18 14.83
C ALA A 24 16.80 43.86 14.21
N ALA A 25 15.87 44.81 14.15
CA ALA A 25 14.54 44.63 13.55
C ALA A 25 14.55 44.69 12.01
N ALA A 26 15.57 45.29 11.40
CA ALA A 26 15.71 45.39 9.94
C ALA A 26 16.39 44.17 9.30
N ALA A 27 16.96 43.26 10.10
CA ALA A 27 17.74 42.12 9.62
C ALA A 27 16.90 40.90 9.20
N CYS A 28 15.66 40.79 9.67
CA CYS A 28 14.74 39.72 9.26
C CYS A 28 13.57 40.32 8.48
N ARG A 29 13.80 40.67 7.21
CA ARG A 29 12.70 41.03 6.32
C ARG A 29 12.03 39.76 5.77
N PRO A 30 10.70 39.57 5.91
CA PRO A 30 10.02 38.33 5.50
C PRO A 30 10.08 38.06 3.99
N ASP A 31 10.39 39.06 3.16
CA ASP A 31 10.64 38.94 1.72
C ASP A 31 11.99 38.28 1.38
N GLN A 32 12.88 38.10 2.36
CA GLN A 32 14.18 37.42 2.19
C GLN A 32 14.13 35.92 2.54
N ILE A 33 12.97 35.39 2.91
CA ILE A 33 12.82 33.95 3.18
C ILE A 33 12.70 33.21 1.85
N GLU A 34 13.84 32.78 1.31
CA GLU A 34 13.85 31.93 0.12
C GLU A 34 13.37 30.53 0.50
N HIS A 35 12.23 30.10 -0.04
CA HIS A 35 11.74 28.74 0.18
C HIS A 35 12.73 27.73 -0.39
N LEU A 36 13.25 26.84 0.47
CA LEU A 36 14.05 25.70 0.03
C LEU A 36 13.28 24.93 -1.05
N LYS A 37 13.90 24.88 -2.24
CA LYS A 37 13.49 23.96 -3.31
C LYS A 37 13.58 22.55 -2.71
N ASP A 38 12.50 21.78 -2.80
CA ASP A 38 12.36 20.43 -2.24
C ASP A 38 12.16 20.29 -0.71
N HIS A 39 11.69 21.31 0.01
CA HIS A 39 11.38 21.22 1.44
C HIS A 39 10.55 19.98 1.85
N LYS A 40 9.64 19.50 1.00
CA LYS A 40 8.85 18.28 1.25
C LYS A 40 9.69 17.01 1.24
N ARG A 41 10.61 16.86 0.28
CA ARG A 41 11.52 15.70 0.21
C ARG A 41 12.44 15.69 1.41
N ILE A 42 13.02 16.85 1.73
CA ILE A 42 13.91 17.03 2.89
C ILE A 42 13.18 16.64 4.19
N GLY A 43 11.92 17.09 4.37
CA GLY A 43 11.13 16.70 5.53
C GLY A 43 10.81 15.20 5.60
N ILE A 44 10.55 14.55 4.45
CA ILE A 44 10.33 13.09 4.39
C ILE A 44 11.62 12.36 4.77
N GLU A 45 12.75 12.75 4.20
CA GLU A 45 14.05 12.15 4.47
C GLU A 45 14.40 12.32 5.96
N ALA A 46 14.34 13.54 6.50
CA ALA A 46 14.61 13.82 7.90
C ALA A 46 13.80 12.91 8.85
N GLU A 47 12.50 12.71 8.59
CA GLU A 47 11.66 11.79 9.38
C GLU A 47 12.02 10.30 9.20
N ASN A 48 12.57 9.91 8.05
CA ASN A 48 13.04 8.54 7.80
C ASN A 48 14.35 8.24 8.55
N TRP A 49 15.20 9.25 8.79
CA TRP A 49 16.45 9.11 9.56
C TRP A 49 16.24 9.07 11.08
N VAL A 50 15.02 9.36 11.58
CA VAL A 50 14.71 9.25 13.01
C VAL A 50 14.71 7.79 13.43
N VAL A 51 15.56 7.45 14.39
CA VAL A 51 15.60 6.11 15.00
C VAL A 51 14.29 5.84 15.73
N LYS A 52 13.58 4.79 15.32
CA LYS A 52 12.31 4.36 15.91
C LYS A 52 12.50 3.00 16.58
N ARG A 53 12.07 2.89 17.84
CA ARG A 53 11.96 1.59 18.51
C ARG A 53 10.78 0.83 17.91
N ILE A 54 10.99 -0.44 17.53
CA ILE A 54 9.97 -1.30 16.96
C ILE A 54 9.64 -2.41 17.96
N MET A 55 8.40 -2.46 18.44
CA MET A 55 7.90 -3.52 19.31
C MET A 55 7.33 -4.69 18.50
N PRO A 56 7.22 -5.91 19.08
CA PRO A 56 6.62 -7.04 18.37
C PRO A 56 5.20 -6.78 17.85
N ALA A 57 4.38 -6.03 18.61
CA ALA A 57 3.03 -5.65 18.18
C ALA A 57 3.06 -4.69 16.97
N ASP A 58 4.05 -3.80 16.89
CA ASP A 58 4.22 -2.89 15.76
C ASP A 58 4.51 -3.66 14.48
N LEU A 59 5.35 -4.71 14.56
CA LEU A 59 5.61 -5.59 13.43
C LEU A 59 4.33 -6.26 12.95
N MET A 60 3.44 -6.69 13.86
CA MET A 60 2.19 -7.32 13.45
C MET A 60 1.19 -6.34 12.80
N HIS A 61 1.13 -5.11 13.31
CA HIS A 61 0.38 -4.04 12.63
C HIS A 61 0.96 -3.72 11.26
N ALA A 62 2.29 -3.66 11.15
CA ALA A 62 2.99 -3.41 9.91
C ALA A 62 2.77 -4.55 8.90
N THR A 63 2.81 -5.82 9.33
CA THR A 63 2.46 -6.98 8.50
C THR A 63 1.04 -6.85 7.95
N ARG A 64 0.07 -6.49 8.79
CA ARG A 64 -1.32 -6.26 8.34
C ARG A 64 -1.40 -5.17 7.29
N TRP A 65 -0.74 -4.03 7.52
CA TRP A 65 -0.76 -2.91 6.58
C TRP A 65 -0.05 -3.20 5.27
N ALA A 66 1.10 -3.88 5.32
CA ALA A 66 1.85 -4.30 4.14
C ALA A 66 1.02 -5.28 3.30
N GLY A 67 0.45 -6.31 3.93
CA GLY A 67 -0.39 -7.29 3.24
C GLY A 67 -1.67 -6.68 2.67
N ASP A 68 -2.34 -5.80 3.42
CA ASP A 68 -3.47 -5.02 2.91
C ASP A 68 -3.08 -4.19 1.69
N SER A 69 -1.94 -3.51 1.75
CA SER A 69 -1.46 -2.63 0.68
C SER A 69 -1.18 -3.40 -0.61
N LEU A 70 -0.39 -4.47 -0.50
CA LEU A 70 0.00 -5.28 -1.65
C LEU A 70 -1.22 -5.95 -2.29
N THR A 71 -2.06 -6.60 -1.48
CA THR A 71 -3.21 -7.34 -2.00
C THR A 71 -4.31 -6.42 -2.54
N ALA A 72 -4.57 -5.26 -1.91
CA ALA A 72 -5.54 -4.29 -2.44
C ALA A 72 -5.05 -3.64 -3.74
N THR A 73 -3.74 -3.39 -3.85
CA THR A 73 -3.09 -2.92 -5.07
C THR A 73 -3.27 -3.95 -6.19
N ALA A 74 -2.94 -5.22 -5.93
CA ALA A 74 -3.09 -6.31 -6.88
C ALA A 74 -4.54 -6.48 -7.35
N ASP A 75 -5.50 -6.52 -6.43
CA ASP A 75 -6.92 -6.67 -6.76
C ASP A 75 -7.46 -5.49 -7.59
N THR A 76 -7.02 -4.25 -7.28
CA THR A 76 -7.46 -3.05 -8.03
C THR A 76 -6.92 -3.08 -9.45
N LEU A 77 -5.65 -3.45 -9.61
CA LEU A 77 -5.03 -3.58 -10.90
C LEU A 77 -5.65 -4.72 -11.72
N LEU A 78 -5.94 -5.87 -11.08
CA LEU A 78 -6.67 -6.96 -11.72
C LEU A 78 -8.01 -6.48 -12.28
N ARG A 79 -8.84 -5.83 -11.46
CA ARG A 79 -10.17 -5.34 -11.90
C ARG A 79 -10.06 -4.38 -13.09
N ARG A 80 -9.14 -3.42 -13.04
CA ARG A 80 -8.95 -2.43 -14.12
C ARG A 80 -8.44 -3.07 -15.40
N THR A 81 -7.55 -4.04 -15.30
CA THR A 81 -6.96 -4.73 -16.45
C THR A 81 -7.96 -5.70 -17.07
N LEU A 82 -8.70 -6.46 -16.26
CA LEU A 82 -9.80 -7.31 -16.74
C LEU A 82 -10.93 -6.49 -17.38
N ALA A 83 -11.35 -5.37 -16.79
CA ALA A 83 -12.41 -4.54 -17.36
C ALA A 83 -12.06 -4.07 -18.78
N ARG A 84 -10.81 -3.64 -19.00
CA ARG A 84 -10.30 -3.23 -20.33
C ARG A 84 -10.23 -4.41 -21.30
N ALA A 85 -9.66 -5.54 -20.87
CA ALA A 85 -9.51 -6.72 -21.72
C ALA A 85 -10.85 -7.34 -22.12
N LEU A 86 -11.80 -7.41 -21.18
CA LEU A 86 -13.17 -7.88 -21.44
C LEU A 86 -13.90 -6.97 -22.43
N ALA A 87 -13.69 -5.65 -22.35
CA ALA A 87 -14.28 -4.69 -23.28
C ALA A 87 -13.67 -4.80 -24.69
N ALA A 88 -12.36 -5.03 -24.79
CA ALA A 88 -11.64 -5.07 -26.07
C ALA A 88 -11.72 -6.42 -26.79
N GLY A 89 -11.65 -7.54 -26.06
CA GLY A 89 -11.48 -8.87 -26.63
C GLY A 89 -12.21 -9.97 -25.87
N GLY A 90 -13.19 -9.61 -25.04
CA GLY A 90 -14.00 -10.57 -24.28
C GLY A 90 -13.17 -11.46 -23.34
N VAL A 91 -13.67 -12.67 -23.09
CA VAL A 91 -13.00 -13.63 -22.19
C VAL A 91 -11.65 -14.07 -22.75
N ALA A 92 -11.53 -14.24 -24.07
CA ALA A 92 -10.28 -14.63 -24.73
C ALA A 92 -9.11 -13.67 -24.37
N GLY A 93 -9.35 -12.36 -24.43
CA GLY A 93 -8.34 -11.37 -24.05
C GLY A 93 -8.10 -11.27 -22.54
N ALA A 94 -9.06 -11.69 -21.72
CA ALA A 94 -9.00 -11.56 -20.27
C ALA A 94 -8.29 -12.74 -19.57
N LEU A 95 -8.37 -13.96 -20.12
CA LEU A 95 -7.84 -15.17 -19.46
C LEU A 95 -6.36 -15.08 -19.06
N PRO A 96 -5.43 -14.57 -19.90
CA PRO A 96 -4.02 -14.48 -19.53
C PRO A 96 -3.73 -13.55 -18.33
N LEU A 97 -4.70 -12.71 -17.96
CA LEU A 97 -4.52 -11.65 -16.97
C LEU A 97 -4.89 -12.10 -15.55
N CYS A 98 -5.25 -13.37 -15.33
CA CYS A 98 -5.78 -13.85 -14.04
C CYS A 98 -4.75 -13.94 -12.88
N ARG A 99 -3.49 -13.55 -13.13
CA ARG A 99 -2.35 -13.63 -12.18
C ARG A 99 -1.83 -12.23 -11.82
N PRO A 100 -2.56 -11.43 -11.01
CA PRO A 100 -2.15 -10.07 -10.69
C PRO A 100 -0.86 -9.99 -9.87
N GLU A 101 -0.47 -11.07 -9.18
CA GLU A 101 0.80 -11.15 -8.46
C GLU A 101 2.03 -10.98 -9.38
N THR A 102 1.91 -11.28 -10.67
CA THR A 102 3.01 -11.15 -11.64
C THR A 102 3.01 -9.80 -12.36
N TYR A 103 2.05 -8.92 -12.07
CA TYR A 103 2.01 -7.61 -12.74
C TYR A 103 3.21 -6.76 -12.30
N PRO A 104 3.88 -6.02 -13.21
CA PRO A 104 5.14 -5.34 -12.89
C PRO A 104 5.08 -4.42 -11.67
N PHE A 105 3.97 -3.71 -11.47
CA PHE A 105 3.81 -2.85 -10.29
C PHE A 105 3.58 -3.65 -8.99
N VAL A 106 2.85 -4.77 -9.07
CA VAL A 106 2.59 -5.64 -7.91
C VAL A 106 3.88 -6.35 -7.51
N ASP A 107 4.62 -6.89 -8.48
CA ASP A 107 5.95 -7.47 -8.28
C ASP A 107 6.93 -6.46 -7.66
N SER A 108 6.96 -5.23 -8.19
CA SER A 108 7.80 -4.17 -7.62
C SER A 108 7.43 -3.83 -6.18
N LEU A 109 6.13 -3.75 -5.86
CA LEU A 109 5.68 -3.50 -4.50
C LEU A 109 5.99 -4.69 -3.59
N ALA A 110 5.85 -5.92 -4.08
CA ALA A 110 6.19 -7.14 -3.34
C ALA A 110 7.69 -7.16 -2.99
N ARG A 111 8.57 -6.81 -3.93
CA ARG A 111 10.02 -6.69 -3.68
C ARG A 111 10.35 -5.63 -2.63
N VAL A 112 9.75 -4.45 -2.71
CA VAL A 112 9.94 -3.38 -1.68
C VAL A 112 9.47 -3.86 -0.30
N LEU A 113 8.41 -4.67 -0.24
CA LEU A 113 7.89 -5.22 1.01
C LEU A 113 8.58 -6.50 1.46
N HIS A 114 9.56 -7.01 0.70
CA HIS A 114 10.16 -8.33 0.90
C HIS A 114 9.08 -9.42 1.08
N ALA A 115 8.07 -9.37 0.22
CA ALA A 115 6.88 -10.20 0.30
C ALA A 115 6.83 -11.20 -0.85
N ASN A 116 6.53 -12.46 -0.54
CA ASN A 116 6.04 -13.41 -1.53
C ASN A 116 4.52 -13.46 -1.42
N ALA A 117 3.81 -13.20 -2.53
CA ALA A 117 2.35 -13.17 -2.56
C ALA A 117 1.81 -14.20 -3.54
N ARG A 118 0.78 -14.95 -3.12
CA ARG A 118 0.04 -15.86 -4.00
C ARG A 118 -1.45 -15.85 -3.71
N ARG A 119 -2.25 -16.15 -4.73
CA ARG A 119 -3.67 -16.40 -4.59
C ARG A 119 -3.89 -17.89 -4.48
N VAL A 120 -4.73 -18.31 -3.54
CA VAL A 120 -5.05 -19.72 -3.29
C VAL A 120 -6.57 -19.93 -3.23
N SER A 121 -7.03 -21.14 -3.54
CA SER A 121 -8.45 -21.50 -3.52
C SER A 121 -8.64 -23.00 -3.26
N THR A 122 -9.78 -23.36 -2.66
CA THR A 122 -10.23 -24.77 -2.58
C THR A 122 -10.77 -25.27 -3.92
N ARG A 123 -11.21 -24.36 -4.80
CA ARG A 123 -11.76 -24.63 -6.14
C ARG A 123 -11.04 -23.76 -7.18
N PRO A 124 -9.74 -23.99 -7.44
CA PRO A 124 -8.93 -23.09 -8.25
C PRO A 124 -9.16 -23.30 -9.76
N ARG A 125 -8.81 -22.28 -10.55
CA ARG A 125 -8.70 -22.40 -12.02
C ARG A 125 -7.44 -23.13 -12.43
N ASP A 126 -6.34 -22.74 -11.81
CA ASP A 126 -5.03 -23.35 -11.96
C ASP A 126 -4.79 -24.30 -10.76
N PRO A 127 -4.58 -25.61 -10.97
CA PRO A 127 -4.34 -26.56 -9.89
C PRO A 127 -3.21 -26.18 -8.94
N THR A 128 -2.21 -25.42 -9.40
CA THR A 128 -1.08 -24.94 -8.58
C THR A 128 -1.51 -23.96 -7.48
N HIS A 129 -2.69 -23.35 -7.60
CA HIS A 129 -3.26 -22.45 -6.60
C HIS A 129 -4.16 -23.18 -5.59
N ARG A 130 -4.17 -24.51 -5.58
CA ARG A 130 -4.95 -25.27 -4.59
C ARG A 130 -4.38 -25.07 -3.19
N ALA A 131 -5.24 -24.72 -2.24
CA ALA A 131 -4.92 -24.78 -0.81
C ALA A 131 -6.16 -25.13 0.00
N ILE A 132 -5.93 -25.68 1.19
CA ILE A 132 -6.97 -25.83 2.20
C ILE A 132 -7.11 -24.47 2.90
N LEU A 133 -8.35 -23.98 2.99
CA LEU A 133 -8.67 -22.74 3.66
C LEU A 133 -9.60 -23.04 4.82
N LEU A 134 -9.20 -22.64 6.02
CA LEU A 134 -10.04 -22.80 7.21
C LEU A 134 -11.23 -21.84 7.12
N ALA A 135 -12.43 -22.34 7.41
CA ALA A 135 -13.66 -21.55 7.32
C ALA A 135 -13.60 -20.30 8.22
N ALA A 136 -13.01 -20.43 9.41
CA ALA A 136 -12.83 -19.33 10.35
C ALA A 136 -11.96 -18.18 9.79
N GLU A 137 -11.00 -18.51 8.93
CA GLU A 137 -10.06 -17.54 8.34
C GLU A 137 -10.60 -16.91 7.06
N THR A 138 -11.77 -17.37 6.59
CA THR A 138 -12.36 -16.98 5.31
C THR A 138 -13.80 -16.49 5.40
N GLN A 139 -14.29 -16.21 6.63
CA GLN A 139 -15.68 -15.82 6.88
C GLN A 139 -16.11 -14.53 6.17
N THR A 140 -15.26 -13.50 6.17
CA THR A 140 -15.59 -12.18 5.60
C THR A 140 -14.41 -11.60 4.82
N ASP A 141 -14.66 -10.64 3.93
CA ASP A 141 -13.59 -9.90 3.25
C ASP A 141 -12.76 -9.00 4.19
N THR A 142 -13.26 -8.73 5.40
CA THR A 142 -12.55 -8.01 6.46
C THR A 142 -11.66 -8.90 7.33
N THR A 143 -11.85 -10.22 7.28
CA THR A 143 -11.04 -11.18 8.06
C THR A 143 -9.57 -11.08 7.66
N ARG A 144 -8.69 -11.08 8.66
CA ARG A 144 -7.23 -11.14 8.50
C ARG A 144 -6.68 -12.20 9.42
N THR A 145 -5.95 -13.16 8.87
CA THR A 145 -5.15 -14.09 9.67
C THR A 145 -3.70 -13.63 9.61
N LEU A 146 -3.12 -13.42 10.79
CA LEU A 146 -1.74 -12.98 10.95
C LEU A 146 -1.10 -13.86 12.01
N HIS A 147 0.09 -14.37 11.70
CA HIS A 147 0.93 -15.03 12.69
C HIS A 147 2.38 -14.92 12.26
N ARG A 148 3.27 -15.29 13.18
CA ARG A 148 4.69 -15.34 12.94
C ARG A 148 5.07 -16.78 12.60
N GLU A 149 5.63 -17.01 11.42
CA GLU A 149 6.13 -18.34 11.03
C GLU A 149 7.51 -18.58 11.65
N SER A 150 8.32 -17.52 11.76
CA SER A 150 9.64 -17.54 12.39
C SER A 150 10.04 -16.13 12.88
N PRO A 151 11.13 -15.95 13.64
CA PRO A 151 11.60 -14.62 14.04
C PRO A 151 11.71 -13.63 12.86
N GLU A 152 12.03 -14.10 11.67
CA GLU A 152 12.25 -13.24 10.49
C GLU A 152 11.10 -13.27 9.48
N VAL A 153 10.07 -14.12 9.67
CA VAL A 153 9.01 -14.32 8.68
C VAL A 153 7.62 -14.20 9.30
N PHE A 154 6.79 -13.37 8.67
CA PHE A 154 5.40 -13.14 9.04
C PHE A 154 4.45 -13.64 7.97
N PHE A 155 3.39 -14.32 8.41
CA PHE A 155 2.30 -14.74 7.56
C PHE A 155 1.17 -13.73 7.57
N TYR A 156 0.59 -13.51 6.40
CA TYR A 156 -0.63 -12.73 6.20
C TYR A 156 -1.59 -13.48 5.29
N GLN A 157 -2.87 -13.55 5.67
CA GLN A 157 -3.94 -14.04 4.80
C GLN A 157 -5.14 -13.10 4.81
N ARG A 158 -5.72 -12.92 3.62
CA ARG A 158 -6.97 -12.18 3.42
C ARG A 158 -7.89 -12.91 2.43
N PRO A 159 -9.18 -13.05 2.72
CA PRO A 159 -10.13 -13.67 1.80
C PRO A 159 -10.32 -12.86 0.50
N ILE A 160 -10.58 -13.59 -0.58
CA ILE A 160 -10.99 -13.06 -1.88
C ILE A 160 -12.48 -13.36 -2.01
N VAL A 161 -13.29 -12.31 -1.98
CA VAL A 161 -14.74 -12.39 -2.13
C VAL A 161 -15.13 -11.80 -3.48
N LEU A 162 -16.00 -12.50 -4.21
CA LEU A 162 -16.47 -12.10 -5.53
C LEU A 162 -17.49 -10.96 -5.41
N ASN A 163 -17.03 -9.72 -5.29
CA ASN A 163 -17.92 -8.57 -5.10
C ASN A 163 -18.17 -7.75 -6.38
N ASN A 164 -17.54 -8.11 -7.50
CA ASN A 164 -17.68 -7.40 -8.77
C ASN A 164 -18.25 -8.33 -9.86
N SER A 165 -19.30 -7.89 -10.54
CA SER A 165 -19.99 -8.67 -11.58
C SER A 165 -19.11 -9.03 -12.77
N LEU A 166 -18.05 -8.27 -13.06
CA LEU A 166 -17.09 -8.61 -14.13
C LEU A 166 -16.47 -10.00 -13.90
N CYS A 167 -16.30 -10.41 -12.64
CA CYS A 167 -15.70 -11.69 -12.30
C CYS A 167 -16.60 -12.86 -12.72
N LEU A 168 -17.92 -12.66 -12.78
CA LEU A 168 -18.88 -13.70 -13.17
C LEU A 168 -18.73 -14.12 -14.64
N ARG A 169 -18.14 -13.27 -15.49
CA ARG A 169 -17.84 -13.60 -16.90
C ARG A 169 -16.97 -14.83 -17.07
N CYS A 170 -16.16 -15.16 -16.06
CA CYS A 170 -15.30 -16.35 -16.06
C CYS A 170 -15.57 -17.30 -14.87
N HIS A 171 -16.15 -16.79 -13.78
CA HIS A 171 -16.33 -17.53 -12.53
C HIS A 171 -17.80 -17.80 -12.17
N GLY A 172 -18.75 -17.27 -12.92
CA GLY A 172 -20.18 -17.48 -12.69
C GLY A 172 -20.70 -18.84 -13.16
N THR A 173 -22.02 -19.01 -13.18
CA THR A 173 -22.69 -20.22 -13.63
C THR A 173 -22.56 -20.39 -15.15
N VAL A 174 -22.02 -21.53 -15.60
CA VAL A 174 -21.90 -21.88 -17.02
C VAL A 174 -23.29 -21.96 -17.66
N GLY A 175 -23.45 -21.36 -18.84
CA GLY A 175 -24.73 -21.28 -19.55
C GLY A 175 -25.66 -20.15 -19.06
N ARG A 176 -25.31 -19.47 -17.97
CA ARG A 176 -26.02 -18.26 -17.50
C ARG A 176 -25.11 -17.03 -17.53
N ASP A 177 -24.03 -17.08 -16.76
CA ASP A 177 -23.09 -15.96 -16.59
C ASP A 177 -21.88 -16.11 -17.55
N ILE A 178 -21.51 -17.36 -17.85
CA ILE A 178 -20.43 -17.72 -18.77
C ILE A 178 -21.05 -18.30 -20.04
N ALA A 179 -20.84 -17.65 -21.18
CA ALA A 179 -21.32 -18.13 -22.47
C ALA A 179 -20.66 -19.48 -22.83
N PRO A 180 -21.33 -20.38 -23.58
CA PRO A 180 -20.75 -21.67 -23.97
C PRO A 180 -19.41 -21.55 -24.71
N ALA A 181 -19.28 -20.56 -25.60
CA ALA A 181 -18.02 -20.27 -26.31
C ALA A 181 -16.90 -19.83 -25.36
N ASP A 182 -17.20 -18.94 -24.41
CA ASP A 182 -16.25 -18.49 -23.38
C ASP A 182 -15.82 -19.65 -22.47
N TYR A 183 -16.75 -20.54 -22.12
CA TYR A 183 -16.45 -21.72 -21.31
C TYR A 183 -15.57 -22.73 -22.07
N ALA A 184 -15.79 -22.92 -23.37
CA ALA A 184 -14.92 -23.75 -24.20
C ALA A 184 -13.47 -23.22 -24.21
N LEU A 185 -13.28 -21.91 -24.34
CA LEU A 185 -11.96 -21.26 -24.24
C LEU A 185 -11.31 -21.46 -22.87
N ILE A 186 -12.08 -21.26 -21.78
CA ILE A 186 -11.61 -21.53 -20.42
C ILE A 186 -11.12 -22.97 -20.28
N ARG A 187 -11.88 -23.94 -20.79
CA ARG A 187 -11.54 -25.38 -20.70
C ARG A 187 -10.35 -25.76 -21.56
N GLN A 188 -10.14 -25.08 -22.68
CA GLN A 188 -8.96 -25.28 -23.52
C GLN A 188 -7.69 -24.83 -22.79
N GLN A 189 -7.71 -23.65 -22.16
CA GLN A 189 -6.54 -23.11 -21.46
C GLN A 189 -6.35 -23.71 -20.05
N TYR A 190 -7.44 -24.09 -19.40
CA TYR A 190 -7.46 -24.66 -18.05
C TYR A 190 -8.30 -25.95 -18.02
N PRO A 191 -7.74 -27.10 -18.49
CA PRO A 191 -8.48 -28.36 -18.56
C PRO A 191 -8.98 -28.88 -17.20
N GLN A 192 -8.29 -28.51 -16.13
CA GLN A 192 -8.58 -28.91 -14.75
C GLN A 192 -9.30 -27.81 -13.95
N ASP A 193 -9.90 -26.82 -14.64
CA ASP A 193 -10.61 -25.74 -14.00
C ASP A 193 -11.76 -26.21 -13.09
N GLN A 194 -11.82 -25.63 -11.88
CA GLN A 194 -12.90 -25.83 -10.91
C GLN A 194 -13.58 -24.53 -10.47
N ALA A 195 -13.12 -23.39 -10.99
CA ALA A 195 -13.45 -22.06 -10.49
C ALA A 195 -14.70 -21.44 -11.14
N THR A 196 -15.74 -22.22 -11.42
CA THR A 196 -17.03 -21.75 -11.97
C THR A 196 -18.17 -21.89 -10.96
N GLY A 197 -19.34 -21.32 -11.27
CA GLY A 197 -20.54 -21.43 -10.44
C GLY A 197 -20.53 -20.56 -9.18
N TYR A 198 -19.67 -19.54 -9.12
CA TYR A 198 -19.67 -18.56 -8.05
C TYR A 198 -20.81 -17.55 -8.21
N ARG A 199 -21.22 -16.94 -7.10
CA ARG A 199 -22.17 -15.82 -7.05
C ARG A 199 -21.52 -14.59 -6.40
N LEU A 200 -22.15 -13.43 -6.59
CA LEU A 200 -21.75 -12.21 -5.87
C LEU A 200 -21.76 -12.46 -4.35
N GLY A 201 -20.76 -11.93 -3.65
CA GLY A 201 -20.57 -12.10 -2.22
C GLY A 201 -20.00 -13.46 -1.80
N GLN A 202 -19.77 -14.39 -2.74
CA GLN A 202 -19.20 -15.70 -2.42
C GLN A 202 -17.68 -15.62 -2.28
N GLN A 203 -17.15 -16.36 -1.31
CA GLN A 203 -15.71 -16.55 -1.14
C GLN A 203 -15.16 -17.44 -2.27
N MET A 204 -14.13 -16.94 -2.96
CA MET A 204 -13.44 -17.65 -4.04
C MET A 204 -12.11 -18.26 -3.62
N GLY A 205 -11.52 -17.74 -2.55
CA GLY A 205 -10.17 -18.10 -2.15
C GLY A 205 -9.60 -17.11 -1.14
N ALA A 206 -8.28 -17.02 -1.10
CA ALA A 206 -7.56 -16.07 -0.26
C ALA A 206 -6.26 -15.63 -0.93
N TRP A 207 -5.79 -14.44 -0.57
CA TRP A 207 -4.39 -14.08 -0.68
C TRP A 207 -3.63 -14.68 0.50
N GLN A 208 -2.48 -15.30 0.23
CA GLN A 208 -1.50 -15.71 1.23
C GLN A 208 -0.18 -15.03 0.92
N LEU A 209 0.40 -14.39 1.93
CA LEU A 209 1.66 -13.69 1.85
C LEU A 209 2.59 -14.17 2.94
N SER A 210 3.86 -14.36 2.57
CA SER A 210 4.99 -14.42 3.49
C SER A 210 5.73 -13.09 3.37
N LEU A 211 6.02 -12.43 4.49
CA LEU A 211 6.73 -11.15 4.55
C LEU A 211 7.94 -11.26 5.46
N GLU A 212 9.10 -10.84 4.96
CA GLU A 212 10.31 -10.77 5.78
C GLU A 212 10.26 -9.59 6.74
N ARG A 213 10.88 -9.78 7.92
CA ARG A 213 10.95 -8.75 8.96
C ARG A 213 11.57 -7.46 8.47
N GLY A 214 12.58 -7.53 7.59
CA GLY A 214 13.22 -6.36 6.99
C GLY A 214 12.22 -5.46 6.27
N GLY A 215 11.49 -6.01 5.30
CA GLY A 215 10.47 -5.27 4.54
C GLY A 215 9.31 -4.77 5.41
N VAL A 216 8.87 -5.55 6.39
CA VAL A 216 7.83 -5.13 7.35
C VAL A 216 8.31 -3.97 8.23
N ALA A 217 9.52 -4.06 8.77
CA ALA A 217 10.10 -3.04 9.63
C ALA A 217 10.35 -1.73 8.88
N GLU A 218 10.94 -1.80 7.69
CA GLU A 218 11.15 -0.63 6.83
C GLU A 218 9.81 -0.01 6.42
N PHE A 219 8.83 -0.82 6.04
CA PHE A 219 7.48 -0.35 5.75
C PHE A 219 6.78 0.23 6.98
N TRP A 220 7.17 -0.08 8.20
CA TRP A 220 6.65 0.60 9.39
C TRP A 220 7.31 1.96 9.62
N THR A 221 8.63 2.01 9.52
CA THR A 221 9.43 3.17 9.95
C THR A 221 9.49 4.28 8.92
N MET A 222 9.44 3.97 7.62
CA MET A 222 9.53 5.00 6.59
C MET A 222 8.22 5.79 6.44
N LYS A 223 8.32 7.09 6.14
CA LYS A 223 7.20 7.95 5.74
C LYS A 223 6.81 7.73 4.27
N THR A 224 6.43 6.50 3.95
CA THR A 224 5.96 6.13 2.60
C THR A 224 4.43 6.06 2.54
N ARG A 225 3.88 6.23 1.33
CA ARG A 225 2.44 6.05 1.11
C ARG A 225 2.09 4.58 1.30
N LYS A 226 1.39 4.28 2.41
CA LYS A 226 1.04 2.90 2.77
C LYS A 226 -0.04 2.31 1.89
N LYS A 227 -1.04 3.09 1.47
CA LYS A 227 -2.07 2.68 0.51
C LYS A 227 -2.18 3.71 -0.61
N TRP A 228 -2.16 3.23 -1.86
CA TRP A 228 -2.35 4.07 -3.03
C TRP A 228 -3.84 4.40 -3.21
N LYS A 229 -4.15 5.68 -3.46
CA LYS A 229 -5.48 6.04 -3.96
C LYS A 229 -5.58 5.53 -5.40
N GLU A 230 -6.75 5.04 -5.80
CA GLU A 230 -6.95 4.43 -7.12
C GLU A 230 -6.51 5.34 -8.26
N HIS A 231 -6.84 6.63 -8.20
CA HIS A 231 -6.45 7.63 -9.19
C HIS A 231 -4.94 7.95 -9.23
N LYS A 232 -4.15 7.44 -8.26
CA LYS A 232 -2.69 7.60 -8.19
C LYS A 232 -1.93 6.32 -8.58
N MET A 233 -2.64 5.24 -8.91
CA MET A 233 -2.01 4.01 -9.35
C MET A 233 -1.54 4.14 -10.80
N PRO A 234 -0.38 3.56 -11.17
CA PRO A 234 0.12 3.65 -12.54
C PRO A 234 -0.88 3.05 -13.52
N LYS A 235 -0.89 3.61 -14.74
CA LYS A 235 -1.60 2.99 -15.86
C LYS A 235 -0.86 1.71 -16.19
N LEU A 236 -1.53 0.57 -16.05
CA LEU A 236 -1.00 -0.70 -16.53
C LEU A 236 -1.20 -0.73 -18.03
N PHE A 237 -0.18 -0.26 -18.75
CA PHE A 237 -0.15 -0.13 -20.21
C PHE A 237 -1.14 0.92 -20.73
#